data_AF-A0A1F5WYY6-F1
#
_entry.id   AF-A0A1F5WYY6-F1
#
_cell.length_a   1.000
_cell.length_b   1.000
_cell.length_c   1.000
_cell.angle_alpha   90.00
_cell.angle_beta   90.00
_cell.angle_gamma   90.00
#
_symmetry.space_group_name_H-M   'P 1'
#
loop_
_entity.id
_entity.type
_entity.pdbx_description
1 polymer ?
#
loop_
_entity_poly.entity_id
_entity_poly.type
_entity_poly.pdbx_seq_one_letter_code
_entity_poly.pdbx_strand_id
1 'polypeptide(L)'
;MPYIVPKDRKVFDPLIDQLAEKIVAEAKGYAYDGAFAGLLNYTCTRLALKIVRLQFGKMRYWILAIVTGTFKNVADEFYRRVGVPYEDKQIEKSGDVDLYKEYKEEIDKI
;
A
#
# COMPACT_ATOMS: atom_id res chain seq x y z
N MET A 1 -1.88 10.64 3.20
CA MET A 1 -1.45 9.60 4.16
C MET A 1 -1.48 10.17 5.57
N PRO A 2 -2.14 9.54 6.58
CA PRO A 2 -2.06 10.00 7.96
C PRO A 2 -0.66 9.71 8.49
N TYR A 3 0.15 10.76 8.65
CA TYR A 3 1.52 10.61 9.13
C TYR A 3 1.52 10.41 10.65
N ILE A 4 2.20 9.35 11.12
CA ILE A 4 2.57 9.23 12.53
C ILE A 4 3.94 9.84 12.77
N VAL A 5 4.10 10.49 13.92
CA VAL A 5 5.36 11.13 14.32
C VAL A 5 6.45 10.08 14.55
N PRO A 6 7.73 10.38 14.28
CA PRO A 6 8.80 9.38 14.37
C PRO A 6 8.93 8.67 15.72
N LYS A 7 8.60 9.35 16.83
CA LYS A 7 8.61 8.75 18.16
C LYS A 7 7.63 7.58 18.31
N ASP A 8 6.47 7.67 17.67
CA ASP A 8 5.42 6.66 17.78
C ASP A 8 5.80 5.43 16.93
N ARG A 9 6.53 5.63 15.82
CA ARG A 9 7.05 4.54 14.97
C ARG A 9 7.92 3.57 15.76
N LYS A 10 8.80 4.08 16.63
CA LYS A 10 9.72 3.26 17.45
C LYS A 10 9.01 2.20 18.29
N VAL A 11 7.75 2.43 18.67
CA VAL A 11 6.94 1.47 19.42
C VAL A 11 6.45 0.33 18.52
N PHE A 12 6.15 0.63 17.25
CA PHE A 12 5.56 -0.30 16.31
C PHE A 12 6.59 -1.00 15.42
N ASP A 13 7.69 -0.34 15.06
CA ASP A 13 8.69 -0.85 14.11
C ASP A 13 9.17 -2.26 14.49
N PRO A 14 9.57 -2.57 15.74
CA PRO A 14 10.01 -3.92 16.08
C PRO A 14 8.92 -5.00 15.93
N LEU A 15 7.65 -4.63 16.11
CA LEU A 15 6.51 -5.55 15.93
C LEU A 15 6.20 -5.77 14.45
N ILE A 16 6.34 -4.70 13.65
CA ILE A 16 6.17 -4.74 12.21
C ILE A 16 7.27 -5.60 11.58
N ASP A 17 8.52 -5.43 12.00
CA ASP A 17 9.67 -6.20 11.52
C ASP A 17 9.47 -7.70 11.79
N GLN A 18 9.11 -8.07 13.02
CA GLN A 18 8.82 -9.45 13.39
C GLN A 18 7.66 -10.05 12.58
N LEU A 19 6.61 -9.26 12.31
CA LEU A 19 5.47 -9.72 11.53
C LEU A 19 5.84 -9.91 10.06
N ALA A 20 6.65 -9.02 9.49
CA ALA A 20 7.15 -9.11 8.13
C ALA A 20 8.03 -10.35 7.95
N GLU A 21 8.97 -10.59 8.87
CA GLU A 21 9.82 -11.80 8.87
C GLU A 21 8.99 -13.08 8.89
N LYS A 22 7.94 -13.13 9.72
CA LYS A 22 7.01 -14.27 9.77
C LYS A 22 6.25 -14.45 8.46
N ILE A 23 5.70 -13.39 7.87
CA ILE A 23 5.01 -13.47 6.57
C ILE A 23 5.95 -14.03 5.49
N VAL A 24 7.19 -13.55 5.43
CA VAL A 24 8.19 -14.02 4.46
C VAL A 24 8.57 -15.48 4.71
N ALA A 25 8.77 -15.88 5.96
CA ALA A 25 9.09 -17.25 6.33
C ALA A 25 7.95 -18.22 5.93
N GLU A 26 6.71 -17.88 6.23
CA GLU A 26 5.53 -18.69 5.86
C GLU A 26 5.33 -18.71 4.34
N ALA A 27 5.53 -17.59 3.64
CA ALA A 27 5.40 -17.50 2.18
C ALA A 27 6.35 -18.48 1.45
N LYS A 28 7.56 -18.72 1.99
CA LYS A 28 8.53 -19.68 1.43
C LYS A 28 8.03 -21.13 1.46
N GLY A 29 7.04 -21.45 2.27
CA GLY A 29 6.40 -22.77 2.30
C GLY A 29 5.48 -23.04 1.11
N TYR A 30 5.18 -22.04 0.30
CA TYR A 30 4.30 -22.16 -0.87
C TYR A 30 5.10 -22.30 -2.17
N ALA A 31 4.53 -23.00 -3.15
CA ALA A 31 5.19 -23.32 -4.42
C ALA A 31 5.16 -22.20 -5.48
N TYR A 32 4.92 -20.94 -5.11
CA TYR A 32 4.90 -19.80 -6.04
C TYR A 32 5.31 -18.48 -5.38
N ASP A 33 6.00 -17.64 -6.14
CA ASP A 33 6.63 -16.40 -5.64
C ASP A 33 5.63 -15.36 -5.11
N GLY A 34 4.38 -15.42 -5.56
CA GLY A 34 3.31 -14.49 -5.16
C GLY A 34 2.65 -14.81 -3.81
N ALA A 35 3.05 -15.88 -3.12
CA ALA A 35 2.33 -16.37 -1.94
C ALA A 35 2.25 -15.37 -0.78
N PHE A 36 3.25 -14.50 -0.65
CA PHE A 36 3.27 -13.45 0.36
C PHE A 36 2.05 -12.50 0.23
N ALA A 37 1.50 -12.33 -0.97
CA ALA A 37 0.39 -11.40 -1.20
C ALA A 37 -0.87 -11.81 -0.44
N GLY A 38 -1.18 -13.12 -0.41
CA GLY A 38 -2.32 -13.64 0.36
C GLY A 38 -2.14 -13.47 1.86
N LEU A 39 -0.94 -13.77 2.37
CA LEU A 39 -0.58 -13.62 3.78
C LEU A 39 -0.61 -12.15 4.22
N LEU A 40 -0.08 -11.25 3.40
CA LEU A 40 -0.10 -9.82 3.63
C LEU A 40 -1.53 -9.29 3.66
N ASN A 41 -2.35 -9.67 2.68
CA ASN A 41 -3.77 -9.27 2.62
C ASN A 41 -4.54 -9.73 3.86
N TYR A 42 -4.39 -11.00 4.26
CA TYR A 42 -4.99 -11.53 5.48
C TYR A 42 -4.54 -10.73 6.72
N THR A 43 -3.24 -10.49 6.83
CA THR A 43 -2.65 -9.80 7.98
C THR A 43 -3.15 -8.38 8.12
N CYS A 44 -3.12 -7.58 7.05
CA CYS A 44 -3.63 -6.22 7.02
C CYS A 44 -5.12 -6.18 7.36
N THR A 45 -5.92 -7.05 6.74
CA THR A 45 -7.38 -7.13 6.97
C THR A 45 -7.66 -7.46 8.44
N ARG A 46 -7.01 -8.51 8.97
CA ARG A 46 -7.24 -8.96 10.33
C ARG A 46 -6.79 -7.92 11.36
N LEU A 47 -5.65 -7.26 11.12
CA LEU A 47 -5.14 -6.20 11.99
C LEU A 47 -6.14 -5.05 12.05
N ALA A 48 -6.61 -4.55 10.91
CA ALA A 48 -7.59 -3.46 10.86
C ALA A 48 -8.89 -3.82 11.58
N LEU A 49 -9.45 -5.01 11.34
CA LEU A 49 -10.66 -5.47 12.02
C LEU A 49 -10.47 -5.63 13.53
N LYS A 50 -9.31 -6.12 13.97
CA LYS A 50 -8.97 -6.18 15.39
C LYS A 50 -8.89 -4.80 16.03
N ILE A 51 -8.24 -3.83 15.37
CA ILE A 51 -8.16 -2.45 15.85
C ILE A 51 -9.58 -1.88 16.00
N VAL A 52 -10.43 -2.04 15.00
CA VAL A 52 -11.84 -1.58 15.06
C VAL A 52 -12.59 -2.23 16.22
N ARG A 53 -12.45 -3.55 16.40
CA ARG A 53 -13.12 -4.28 17.48
C ARG A 53 -12.63 -3.82 18.85
N LEU A 54 -11.33 -3.62 19.04
CA LEU A 54 -10.74 -3.18 20.30
C LEU A 54 -11.10 -1.73 20.63
N GLN A 55 -11.09 -0.83 19.62
CA GLN A 55 -11.33 0.59 19.82
C GLN A 55 -12.82 0.93 19.95
N PHE A 56 -13.68 0.31 19.15
CA PHE A 56 -15.09 0.73 18.99
C PHE A 56 -16.10 -0.33 19.39
N GLY A 57 -15.68 -1.58 19.62
CA GLY A 57 -16.54 -2.70 19.96
C GLY A 57 -17.47 -3.18 18.83
N LYS A 58 -17.79 -2.36 17.83
CA LYS A 58 -18.64 -2.76 16.70
C LYS A 58 -18.30 -1.98 15.43
N MET A 59 -18.55 -2.60 14.28
CA MET A 59 -18.41 -1.95 12.97
C MET A 59 -19.56 -0.96 12.73
N ARG A 60 -19.25 0.19 12.16
CA ARG A 60 -20.23 1.20 11.69
C ARG A 60 -19.81 1.66 10.30
N TYR A 61 -20.76 2.15 9.51
CA TYR A 61 -20.50 2.56 8.12
C TYR A 61 -19.37 3.59 7.99
N TRP A 62 -19.34 4.61 8.84
CA TRP A 62 -18.27 5.61 8.82
C TRP A 62 -16.89 5.02 9.17
N ILE A 63 -16.83 3.97 10.01
CA ILE A 63 -15.58 3.25 10.32
C ILE A 63 -15.12 2.48 9.09
N LEU A 64 -16.05 1.81 8.40
CA LEU A 64 -15.75 1.12 7.15
C LEU A 64 -15.17 2.09 6.13
N ALA A 65 -15.80 3.25 5.93
CA ALA A 65 -15.32 4.28 5.00
C ALA A 65 -13.91 4.81 5.35
N ILE A 66 -13.60 5.01 6.64
CA ILE A 66 -12.26 5.43 7.08
C ILE A 66 -11.23 4.34 6.83
N VAL A 67 -11.53 3.09 7.16
CA VAL A 67 -10.60 1.95 6.98
C VAL A 67 -10.33 1.73 5.49
N THR A 68 -11.36 1.71 4.65
CA THR A 68 -11.19 1.54 3.20
C THR A 68 -10.44 2.71 2.58
N GLY A 69 -10.76 3.95 2.96
CA GLY A 69 -10.03 5.14 2.52
C GLY A 69 -8.57 5.13 2.96
N THR A 70 -8.27 4.59 4.14
CA THR A 70 -6.89 4.42 4.62
C THR A 70 -6.12 3.43 3.76
N PHE A 71 -6.70 2.26 3.46
CA PHE A 71 -6.04 1.28 2.59
C PHE A 71 -5.88 1.76 1.14
N LYS A 72 -6.86 2.49 0.60
CA LYS A 72 -6.73 3.13 -0.72
C LYS A 72 -5.55 4.10 -0.74
N ASN A 73 -5.44 4.96 0.26
CA ASN A 73 -4.30 5.88 0.39
C ASN A 73 -2.96 5.15 0.50
N VAL A 74 -2.90 4.00 1.18
CA VAL A 74 -1.68 3.17 1.26
C VAL A 74 -1.31 2.63 -0.12
N ALA A 75 -2.27 2.07 -0.86
CA ALA A 75 -2.04 1.55 -2.21
C ALA A 75 -1.56 2.64 -3.17
N ASP A 76 -2.21 3.81 -3.13
CA ASP A 76 -1.85 4.95 -3.99
C ASP A 76 -0.44 5.47 -3.69
N GLU A 77 -0.03 5.50 -2.42
CA GLU A 77 1.32 5.91 -2.04
C GLU A 77 2.40 4.89 -2.43
N PHE A 78 2.09 3.59 -2.42
CA PHE A 78 2.99 2.57 -2.97
C PHE A 78 3.23 2.79 -4.45
N TYR A 79 2.17 2.99 -5.23
CA TYR A 79 2.31 3.24 -6.65
C TYR A 79 3.03 4.57 -6.92
N ARG A 80 2.62 5.66 -6.26
CA ARG A 80 3.22 6.99 -6.44
C ARG A 80 4.70 7.06 -6.05
N ARG A 81 5.11 6.40 -4.96
CA ARG A 81 6.50 6.52 -4.45
C ARG A 81 7.44 5.41 -4.90
N VAL A 82 6.91 4.25 -5.26
CA VAL A 82 7.71 3.07 -5.62
C VAL A 82 7.47 2.68 -7.08
N GLY A 83 6.22 2.69 -7.54
CA GLY A 83 5.84 2.37 -8.92
C GLY A 83 6.31 3.41 -9.94
N VAL A 84 5.92 4.68 -9.74
CA VAL A 84 6.22 5.77 -10.68
C VAL A 84 7.73 5.89 -10.98
N PRO A 85 8.65 5.89 -10.01
CA PRO A 85 10.09 5.95 -10.32
C PRO A 85 10.61 4.75 -11.12
N TYR A 86 9.95 3.60 -11.04
CA TYR A 86 10.27 2.45 -11.89
C TYR A 86 9.72 2.64 -13.30
N GLU A 87 8.49 3.14 -13.44
CA GLU A 87 7.84 3.42 -14.71
C GLU A 87 8.56 4.53 -15.50
N ASP A 88 8.99 5.60 -14.82
CA ASP A 88 9.79 6.67 -15.43
C ASP A 88 11.03 6.09 -16.14
N LYS A 89 11.73 5.15 -15.49
CA LYS A 89 12.88 4.45 -16.09
C LYS A 89 12.49 3.56 -17.26
N GLN A 90 11.31 2.94 -17.23
CA GLN A 90 10.83 2.14 -18.36
C GLN A 90 10.45 3.02 -19.56
N ILE A 91 9.86 4.20 -19.31
CA ILE A 91 9.55 5.22 -20.31
C ILE A 91 10.83 5.72 -20.97
N GLU A 92 11.85 6.07 -20.19
CA GLU A 92 13.17 6.48 -20.73
C GLU A 92 13.79 5.40 -21.62
N LYS A 93 13.59 4.12 -21.27
CA LYS A 93 14.17 2.99 -21.99
C LYS A 93 13.37 2.59 -23.24
N SER A 94 12.04 2.62 -23.17
CA SER A 94 11.16 1.96 -24.14
C SER A 94 10.29 2.95 -24.93
N GLY A 95 10.33 4.23 -24.56
CA GLY A 95 9.35 5.22 -24.98
C GLY A 95 8.06 5.13 -24.14
N ASP A 96 7.30 6.23 -24.14
CA ASP A 96 5.95 6.28 -23.59
C ASP A 96 4.89 6.09 -24.70
N VAL A 97 3.63 6.01 -24.31
CA VAL A 97 2.50 6.10 -25.25
C VAL A 97 2.46 7.51 -25.84
N ASP A 98 2.51 7.58 -27.18
CA ASP A 98 2.52 8.81 -27.97
C ASP A 98 1.37 9.77 -27.63
N LEU A 99 0.16 9.26 -27.44
CA LEU A 99 -1.02 10.07 -27.09
C LEU A 99 -0.85 10.89 -25.79
N TYR A 100 -0.04 10.43 -24.82
CA TYR A 100 0.20 11.24 -23.61
C TYR A 100 0.94 12.53 -23.93
N LYS A 101 1.84 12.50 -24.92
CA LYS A 101 2.53 13.69 -25.40
C LYS A 101 1.56 14.62 -26.12
N GLU A 102 0.72 14.08 -27.00
CA GLU A 102 -0.28 14.86 -27.75
C GLU A 102 -1.22 15.61 -26.80
N TYR A 103 -1.81 14.93 -25.82
CA TYR A 103 -2.69 15.57 -24.85
C TYR A 103 -1.98 16.60 -23.98
N LYS A 104 -0.71 16.38 -23.63
CA LYS A 104 0.08 17.38 -22.88
C LYS A 104 0.25 18.65 -23.71
N GLU A 105 0.58 18.52 -24.99
CA GLU A 105 0.71 19.66 -25.90
C GLU A 105 -0.62 20.41 -26.14
N GLU A 106 -1.76 19.72 -26.11
CA GLU A 106 -3.08 20.35 -26.16
C GLU A 106 -3.39 21.16 -24.90
N ILE A 107 -3.11 20.60 -23.73
CA ILE A 107 -3.35 21.26 -22.43
C ILE A 107 -2.46 22.51 -22.29
N ASP A 108 -1.19 22.43 -22.67
CA ASP A 108 -0.23 23.54 -22.54
C ASP A 108 -0.54 24.73 -23.49
N LYS A 109 -1.43 24.55 -24.48
CA LYS A 109 -1.88 25.61 -25.40
C LYS A 109 -3.07 26.43 -24.87
N ILE A 110 -3.69 26.01 -23.76
CA ILE A 110 -4.85 26.65 -23.12
C ILE A 110 -4.36 27.62 -22.04
#